data_AF-A0A357CUC5-F1
#
_entry.id   AF-A0A357CUC5-F1
#
_cell.length_a   1.000
_cell.length_b   1.000
_cell.length_c   1.000
_cell.angle_alpha   90.00
_cell.angle_beta   90.00
_cell.angle_gamma   90.00
#
_symmetry.space_group_name_H-M   'P 1'
#
loop_
_entity.id
_entity.type
_entity.pdbx_description
1 polymer ?
#
loop_
_entity_poly.entity_id
_entity_poly.type
_entity_poly.pdbx_seq_one_letter_code
_entity_poly.pdbx_strand_id
1 'polypeptide(L)'
;YVPRIKGREKRKNRDSKEGILGVEGIEDSIIRSLLQRFCTDCPDTAQMGAQITKAEFFSDGFSGRNDASGNRRMLAKELSLPENMTSGALLEAINLLVTRAEYESAKRSALSNNSKEGIL
;
A
#
# COMPACT_ATOMS: atom_id res chain seq x y z
N TYR A 1 -5.75 -7.41 -1.03
CA TYR A 1 -5.77 -6.11 -1.76
C TYR A 1 -6.32 -6.36 -3.15
N VAL A 2 -7.20 -5.51 -3.67
CA VAL A 2 -7.64 -5.58 -5.07
C VAL A 2 -7.12 -4.34 -5.78
N PRO A 3 -6.41 -4.47 -6.91
CA PRO A 3 -5.98 -3.35 -7.73
C PRO A 3 -7.15 -2.41 -8.03
N ARG A 4 -6.93 -1.11 -7.89
CA ARG A 4 -7.95 -0.08 -8.16
C ARG A 4 -8.12 0.17 -9.67
N ILE A 5 -8.47 -0.87 -10.41
CA ILE A 5 -8.73 -0.81 -11.86
C ILE A 5 -10.19 -0.43 -12.06
N LYS A 6 -10.48 0.65 -12.80
CA LYS A 6 -11.87 1.00 -13.13
C LYS A 6 -12.48 -0.08 -14.02
N GLY A 7 -13.71 -0.49 -13.72
CA GLY A 7 -14.43 -1.42 -14.58
C GLY A 7 -15.59 -2.12 -13.91
N ARG A 8 -16.26 -2.97 -14.69
CA ARG A 8 -17.38 -3.81 -14.28
C ARG A 8 -17.13 -5.24 -14.69
N GLU A 9 -17.30 -6.17 -13.76
CA GLU A 9 -17.18 -7.60 -14.02
C GLU A 9 -18.29 -8.06 -14.99
N LYS A 10 -17.98 -9.01 -15.86
CA LYS A 10 -18.90 -9.50 -16.90
C LYS A 10 -20.23 -10.03 -16.33
N ARG A 11 -20.22 -10.64 -15.14
CA ARG A 11 -21.44 -11.14 -14.48
C ARG A 11 -22.35 -10.05 -13.91
N LYS A 12 -21.87 -8.79 -13.80
CA LYS A 12 -22.60 -7.69 -13.17
C LYS A 12 -23.29 -6.81 -14.22
N ASN A 13 -24.58 -6.54 -14.00
CA ASN A 13 -25.37 -5.63 -14.84
C ASN A 13 -25.16 -4.15 -14.50
N ARG A 14 -24.57 -3.84 -13.33
CA ARG A 14 -24.28 -2.47 -12.87
C ARG A 14 -22.88 -2.43 -12.26
N ASP A 15 -22.28 -1.24 -12.26
CA ASP A 15 -20.95 -1.04 -11.69
C ASP A 15 -20.96 -1.31 -10.17
N SER A 16 -19.80 -1.61 -9.62
CA SER A 16 -19.64 -1.76 -8.17
C SER A 16 -19.82 -0.41 -7.46
N LYS A 17 -20.13 -0.43 -6.15
CA LYS A 17 -20.25 0.80 -5.34
C LYS A 17 -18.97 1.66 -5.39
N GLU A 18 -17.81 1.02 -5.56
CA GLU A 18 -16.52 1.69 -5.69
C GLU A 18 -16.11 2.00 -7.15
N GLY A 19 -16.88 1.55 -8.15
CA GLY A 19 -16.55 1.71 -9.58
C GLY A 19 -15.33 0.93 -10.06
N ILE A 20 -14.86 -0.03 -9.25
CA ILE A 20 -13.66 -0.83 -9.48
C ILE A 20 -14.03 -2.23 -9.96
N LEU A 21 -13.20 -2.76 -10.85
CA LEU A 21 -13.21 -4.12 -11.37
C LEU A 21 -12.81 -5.10 -10.25
N GLY A 22 -13.67 -6.07 -9.96
CA GLY A 22 -13.33 -7.12 -9.02
C GLY A 22 -12.35 -8.14 -9.63
N VAL A 23 -11.82 -9.02 -8.78
CA VAL A 23 -10.73 -9.96 -9.13
C VAL A 23 -11.07 -10.86 -10.31
N GLU A 24 -12.35 -11.23 -10.47
CA GLU A 24 -12.82 -12.09 -11.57
C GLU A 24 -12.62 -11.43 -12.95
N GLY A 25 -12.52 -10.09 -13.00
CA GLY A 25 -12.27 -9.34 -14.22
C GLY A 25 -10.82 -8.94 -14.45
N ILE A 26 -9.93 -9.18 -13.48
CA ILE A 26 -8.51 -8.84 -13.59
C ILE A 26 -7.80 -9.99 -14.29
N GLU A 27 -6.86 -9.65 -15.19
CA GLU A 27 -6.08 -10.63 -15.92
C GLU A 27 -5.12 -11.39 -14.99
N ASP A 28 -5.01 -12.71 -15.17
CA ASP A 28 -4.29 -13.60 -14.26
C ASP A 28 -2.82 -13.21 -14.07
N SER A 29 -2.13 -12.75 -15.12
CA SER A 29 -0.72 -12.33 -15.02
C SER A 29 -0.56 -11.12 -14.10
N ILE A 30 -1.51 -10.18 -14.11
CA ILE A 30 -1.53 -9.05 -13.16
C ILE A 30 -1.66 -9.56 -11.73
N ILE A 31 -2.63 -10.45 -11.46
CA ILE A 31 -2.82 -11.02 -10.12
C ILE A 31 -1.56 -11.75 -9.67
N ARG A 32 -0.95 -12.55 -10.54
CA ARG A 32 0.30 -13.28 -10.26
C ARG A 32 1.44 -12.33 -9.95
N SER A 33 1.66 -11.30 -10.76
CA SER A 33 2.74 -10.32 -10.52
C SER A 33 2.58 -9.59 -9.19
N LEU A 34 1.35 -9.29 -8.79
CA LEU A 34 1.05 -8.62 -7.53
C LEU A 34 1.29 -9.54 -6.33
N LEU A 35 0.92 -10.82 -6.46
CA LEU A 35 1.07 -11.80 -5.40
C LEU A 35 2.50 -12.34 -5.29
N GLN A 36 3.29 -12.30 -6.37
CA GLN A 36 4.63 -12.86 -6.43
C GLN A 36 5.54 -12.32 -5.31
N ARG A 37 5.44 -11.02 -5.00
CA ARG A 37 6.22 -10.39 -3.92
C ARG A 37 5.86 -10.91 -2.52
N PHE A 38 4.70 -11.55 -2.37
CA PHE A 38 4.19 -12.10 -1.11
C PHE A 38 4.34 -13.62 -1.00
N CYS A 39 4.93 -14.29 -2.01
CA CYS A 39 5.19 -15.72 -1.97
C CYS A 39 6.43 -16.05 -1.12
N THR A 40 6.30 -16.99 -0.19
CA THR A 40 7.36 -17.41 0.74
C THR A 40 8.49 -18.22 0.11
N ASP A 41 8.29 -18.75 -1.10
CA ASP A 41 9.25 -19.64 -1.78
C ASP A 41 10.28 -18.89 -2.64
N CYS A 42 10.40 -17.57 -2.49
CA CYS A 42 11.47 -16.79 -3.12
C CYS A 42 12.76 -16.87 -2.27
N PRO A 43 13.82 -17.55 -2.74
CA PRO A 43 15.06 -17.71 -1.97
C PRO A 43 15.79 -16.40 -1.65
N ASP A 44 15.45 -15.29 -2.31
CA ASP A 44 16.01 -13.95 -2.06
C ASP A 44 15.31 -13.14 -0.95
N THR A 45 14.25 -13.67 -0.32
CA THR A 45 13.44 -12.90 0.66
C THR A 45 13.65 -13.30 2.12
N ALA A 46 14.85 -13.73 2.51
CA ALA A 46 15.29 -13.62 3.92
C ALA A 46 15.54 -12.16 4.33
N GLN A 47 14.82 -11.22 3.73
CA GLN A 47 14.86 -9.81 4.09
C GLN A 47 14.01 -9.65 5.34
N MET A 48 14.69 -9.50 6.48
CA MET A 48 14.04 -9.03 7.70
C MET A 48 13.24 -7.78 7.35
N GLY A 49 11.92 -7.81 7.59
CA GLY A 49 11.08 -6.64 7.33
C GLY A 49 11.55 -5.44 8.14
N ALA A 50 11.04 -4.25 7.83
CA ALA A 50 11.69 -2.98 8.16
C ALA A 50 12.00 -2.69 9.64
N GLN A 51 11.44 -3.46 10.58
CA GLN A 51 11.62 -3.31 12.03
C GLN A 51 11.31 -1.88 12.52
N ILE A 52 10.32 -1.22 11.92
CA ILE A 52 9.86 0.11 12.31
C ILE A 52 9.06 0.02 13.60
N THR A 53 9.45 0.77 14.61
CA THR A 53 8.69 0.89 15.86
C THR A 53 7.49 1.82 15.70
N LYS A 54 6.48 1.68 16.59
CA LYS A 54 5.36 2.64 16.64
C LYS A 54 5.83 4.08 16.89
N ALA A 55 6.90 4.26 17.68
CA ALA A 55 7.47 5.57 17.98
C ALA A 55 8.11 6.21 16.75
N GLU A 56 8.87 5.45 15.96
CA GLU A 56 9.41 5.91 14.67
C GLU A 56 8.28 6.25 13.70
N PHE A 57 7.29 5.37 13.56
CA PHE A 57 6.16 5.59 12.66
C PHE A 57 5.32 6.84 13.01
N PHE A 58 5.21 7.14 14.31
CA PHE A 58 4.64 8.39 14.80
C PHE A 58 5.54 9.61 14.49
N SER A 59 6.84 9.50 14.75
CA SER A 59 7.81 10.58 14.52
C SER A 59 7.94 10.94 13.05
N ASP A 60 7.86 9.93 12.17
CA ASP A 60 7.85 10.07 10.71
C ASP A 60 6.54 10.69 10.16
N GLY A 61 5.54 10.91 11.02
CA GLY A 61 4.31 11.63 10.65
C GLY A 61 3.19 10.75 10.06
N PHE A 62 3.27 9.43 10.24
CA PHE A 62 2.26 8.49 9.74
C PHE A 62 1.17 8.12 10.77
N SER A 63 1.26 8.62 12.00
CA SER A 63 0.21 8.47 13.01
C SER A 63 0.09 9.70 13.94
N GLY A 64 -1.08 9.88 14.57
CA GLY A 64 -1.31 10.86 15.64
C GLY A 64 -1.26 12.35 15.26
N ARG A 65 -1.19 12.68 13.97
CA ARG A 65 -1.21 14.06 13.43
C ARG A 65 -2.36 14.25 12.45
N ASN A 66 -2.79 15.49 12.22
CA ASN A 66 -3.90 15.83 11.31
C ASN A 66 -3.69 15.29 9.89
N ASP A 67 -2.47 15.41 9.34
CA ASP A 67 -2.16 14.96 7.97
C ASP A 67 -1.74 13.49 7.88
N ALA A 68 -1.72 12.76 9.01
CA ALA A 68 -1.22 11.39 9.06
C ALA A 68 -2.01 10.45 8.14
N SER A 69 -3.31 10.72 7.92
CA SER A 69 -4.12 9.91 7.01
C SER A 69 -3.71 10.06 5.54
N GLY A 70 -3.40 11.28 5.10
CA GLY A 70 -2.91 11.54 3.74
C GLY A 70 -1.52 10.94 3.53
N ASN A 71 -0.62 11.16 4.49
CA ASN A 71 0.73 10.60 4.47
C ASN A 71 0.72 9.07 4.41
N ARG A 72 -0.15 8.39 5.18
CA ARG A 72 -0.30 6.93 5.11
C ARG A 72 -0.81 6.45 3.76
N ARG A 73 -1.77 7.15 3.16
CA ARG A 73 -2.29 6.82 1.83
C ARG A 73 -1.17 6.87 0.79
N MET A 74 -0.38 7.95 0.81
CA MET A 74 0.76 8.08 -0.09
C MET A 74 1.82 7.02 0.16
N LEU A 75 2.18 6.77 1.43
CA LEU A 75 3.14 5.73 1.79
C LEU A 75 2.70 4.34 1.31
N ALA A 76 1.43 3.99 1.54
CA ALA A 76 0.87 2.71 1.09
C ALA A 76 0.91 2.60 -0.44
N LYS A 77 0.59 3.67 -1.17
CA LYS A 77 0.67 3.72 -2.63
C LYS A 77 2.09 3.49 -3.14
N GLU A 78 3.08 4.18 -2.59
CA GLU A 78 4.50 4.02 -2.95
C GLU A 78 5.01 2.59 -2.69
N LEU A 79 4.51 1.95 -1.64
CA LEU A 79 4.85 0.57 -1.28
C LEU A 79 3.99 -0.49 -1.97
N SER A 80 3.07 -0.08 -2.85
CA SER A 80 2.09 -0.98 -3.48
C SER A 80 1.23 -1.78 -2.48
N LEU A 81 0.97 -1.19 -1.32
CA LEU A 81 0.11 -1.71 -0.25
C LEU A 81 -1.30 -1.11 -0.33
N PRO A 82 -2.32 -1.72 0.33
CA PRO A 82 -3.66 -1.14 0.39
C PRO A 82 -3.67 0.28 0.99
N GLU A 83 -4.16 1.25 0.23
CA GLU A 83 -4.21 2.68 0.59
C GLU A 83 -5.09 3.02 1.80
N ASN A 84 -6.05 2.16 2.15
CA ASN A 84 -7.06 2.39 3.19
C ASN A 84 -6.76 1.65 4.50
N MET A 85 -5.49 1.29 4.74
CA MET A 85 -5.08 0.64 5.98
C MET A 85 -5.11 1.59 7.18
N THR A 86 -5.43 1.04 8.34
CA THR A 86 -5.21 1.73 9.62
C THR A 86 -3.70 1.91 9.86
N SER A 87 -3.32 2.81 10.75
CA SER A 87 -1.90 3.02 11.09
C SER A 87 -1.22 1.74 11.58
N GLY A 88 -1.90 0.97 12.43
CA GLY A 88 -1.40 -0.32 12.94
C GLY A 88 -1.24 -1.36 11.84
N ALA A 89 -2.27 -1.56 11.01
CA ALA A 89 -2.22 -2.56 9.94
C ALA A 89 -1.16 -2.23 8.89
N LEU A 90 -0.99 -0.94 8.55
CA LEU A 90 0.06 -0.52 7.62
C LEU A 90 1.46 -0.78 8.19
N LEU A 91 1.67 -0.46 9.47
CA LEU A 91 2.94 -0.70 10.15
C LEU A 91 3.28 -2.19 10.22
N GLU A 92 2.30 -3.04 10.54
CA GLU A 92 2.46 -4.50 10.54
C GLU A 92 2.83 -5.03 9.16
N ALA A 93 2.15 -4.58 8.11
CA ALA A 93 2.47 -4.98 6.73
C ALA A 93 3.88 -4.53 6.31
N ILE A 94 4.29 -3.31 6.67
CA ILE A 94 5.65 -2.81 6.42
C ILE A 94 6.69 -3.70 7.10
N ASN A 95 6.48 -4.03 8.37
CA ASN A 95 7.41 -4.87 9.13
C ASN A 95 7.42 -6.33 8.70
N LEU A 96 6.43 -6.76 7.92
CA LEU A 96 6.35 -8.12 7.38
C LEU A 96 6.90 -8.22 5.94
N LEU A 97 6.67 -7.21 5.10
CA LEU A 97 6.75 -7.34 3.63
C LEU A 97 7.73 -6.36 2.96
N VAL A 98 8.25 -5.39 3.72
CA VAL A 98 9.00 -4.26 3.18
C VAL A 98 10.34 -4.17 3.90
N THR A 99 11.42 -3.94 3.17
CA THR A 99 12.73 -3.71 3.77
C THR A 99 12.82 -2.32 4.42
N ARG A 100 13.78 -2.14 5.33
CA ARG A 100 14.09 -0.81 5.89
C ARG A 100 14.41 0.20 4.77
N ALA A 101 15.19 -0.20 3.76
CA ALA A 101 15.60 0.69 2.68
C ALA A 101 14.41 1.15 1.81
N GLU A 102 13.50 0.23 1.47
CA GLU A 102 12.28 0.57 0.73
C GLU A 102 11.37 1.48 1.54
N TYR A 103 11.22 1.24 2.84
CA TYR A 103 10.48 2.13 3.74
C TYR A 103 11.06 3.55 3.74
N GLU A 104 12.37 3.71 3.90
CA GLU A 104 13.02 5.03 3.91
C GLU A 104 12.92 5.75 2.55
N SER A 105 12.94 5.00 1.45
CA SER A 105 12.71 5.54 0.10
C SER A 105 11.27 6.02 -0.08
N ALA A 106 10.30 5.15 0.22
CA ALA A 106 8.88 5.43 0.10
C ALA A 106 8.44 6.56 1.05
N LYS A 107 8.99 6.63 2.27
CA LYS A 107 8.75 7.72 3.22
C LYS A 107 9.09 9.08 2.61
N ARG A 108 10.27 9.21 2.01
CA ARG A 108 10.71 10.47 1.38
C ARG A 108 9.79 10.87 0.22
N SER A 109 9.40 9.91 -0.61
CA SER A 109 8.46 10.13 -1.72
C SER A 109 7.08 10.56 -1.22
N ALA A 110 6.52 9.83 -0.24
CA ALA A 110 5.18 10.05 0.29
C ALA A 110 5.01 11.43 0.94
N LEU A 111 5.97 11.87 1.75
CA LEU A 111 5.93 13.17 2.44
C LEU A 111 6.06 14.34 1.46
N SER A 112 6.82 14.16 0.36
CA SER A 112 6.94 15.13 -0.73
C SER A 112 5.65 15.25 -1.55
N ASN A 113 4.99 14.12 -1.85
CA ASN A 113 3.80 14.08 -2.69
C ASN A 113 2.54 14.59 -1.98
N ASN A 114 2.37 14.28 -0.68
CA ASN A 114 1.21 14.79 0.09
C ASN A 114 1.23 16.33 0.22
N SER A 115 2.43 16.93 0.29
CA SER A 115 2.60 18.39 0.29
C SER A 115 2.13 19.07 -1.01
N LYS A 116 2.06 18.31 -2.12
CA LYS A 116 1.62 18.80 -3.44
C LYS A 116 0.13 18.56 -3.68
N GLU A 117 -0.44 17.46 -3.19
CA GLU A 117 -1.88 17.18 -3.32
C GLU A 117 -2.75 18.14 -2.47
N GLY A 118 -2.20 18.71 -1.38
CA GLY A 118 -2.90 19.70 -0.55
C GLY A 118 -3.00 21.13 -1.12
N ILE A 119 -2.55 21.37 -2.36
CA ILE A 119 -2.52 22.69 -3.03
C ILE A 119 -3.58 22.79 -4.16
N LEU A 120 -4.36 21.73 -4.41
CA LEU A 120 -5.48 21.71 -5.37
C LEU A 120 -6.83 21.61 -4.65
#